data_AF-A0A920JHB4-F1
#
_entry.id   AF-A0A920JHB4-F1
#
_cell.length_a   1.000
_cell.length_b   1.000
_cell.length_c   1.000
_cell.angle_alpha   90.00
_cell.angle_beta   90.00
_cell.angle_gamma   90.00
#
_symmetry.space_group_name_H-M   'P 1'
#
loop_
_entity.id
_entity.type
_entity.pdbx_description
1 polymer ?
#
loop_
_entity_poly.entity_id
_entity_poly.type
_entity_poly.pdbx_seq_one_letter_code
_entity_poly.pdbx_strand_id
1 'polypeptide(L)'
;MIPSFWVSSKKGLEIEIPYYWNLAPNADLKTTVNWMKKRGAEIKSQLRFLTPKQHASIDLNHLPSDDLFNDDRTYSKINYQFNPSLNTQIEVTGEYASDTNYFEDLSQSTNESSRTHLTRDVAFKSFGKNWVMNLGMTNYQILDDQPKCLAIGICDQNDPHRLKPYMNFNASWQSKKSKINFNIDSEVVFF
;
A
#
# COMPACT_ATOMS: atom_id res chain seq x y z
N MET A 1 -7.05 -23.71 8.92
CA MET A 1 -6.47 -22.59 9.70
C MET A 1 -6.94 -22.73 11.13
N ILE A 2 -6.20 -22.21 12.10
CA ILE A 2 -6.52 -22.34 13.53
C ILE A 2 -6.74 -20.95 14.14
N PRO A 3 -7.60 -20.82 15.16
CA PRO A 3 -7.71 -19.59 15.92
C PRO A 3 -6.38 -19.20 16.58
N SER A 4 -6.14 -17.90 16.72
CA SER A 4 -4.99 -17.36 17.44
C SER A 4 -5.46 -16.51 18.61
N PHE A 5 -4.60 -16.40 19.64
CA PHE A 5 -4.89 -15.65 20.86
C PHE A 5 -3.70 -14.75 21.18
N TRP A 6 -3.99 -13.48 21.47
CA TRP A 6 -2.96 -12.49 21.81
C TRP A 6 -3.40 -11.62 22.98
N VAL A 7 -2.44 -11.01 23.66
CA VAL A 7 -2.70 -10.03 24.71
C VAL A 7 -1.79 -8.83 24.50
N SER A 8 -2.38 -7.63 24.47
CA SER A 8 -1.63 -6.38 24.38
C SER A 8 -2.23 -5.30 25.27
N SER A 9 -1.43 -4.28 25.59
CA SER A 9 -1.89 -3.13 26.37
C SER A 9 -2.99 -2.34 25.64
N LYS A 10 -2.86 -2.18 24.31
CA LYS A 10 -3.77 -1.39 23.47
C LYS A 10 -5.07 -2.10 23.07
N LYS A 11 -5.07 -3.43 22.93
CA LYS A 11 -6.26 -4.20 22.49
C LYS A 11 -6.87 -5.11 23.58
N GLY A 12 -6.11 -5.38 24.65
CA GLY A 12 -6.50 -6.36 25.67
C GLY A 12 -6.34 -7.79 25.15
N LEU A 13 -7.21 -8.69 25.59
CA LEU A 13 -7.32 -10.05 25.04
C LEU A 13 -7.86 -9.97 23.62
N GLU A 14 -7.18 -10.62 22.68
CA GLU A 14 -7.50 -10.64 21.25
C GLU A 14 -7.66 -12.11 20.80
N ILE A 15 -8.71 -12.38 20.02
CA ILE A 15 -9.03 -13.70 19.47
C ILE A 15 -9.25 -13.54 17.97
N GLU A 16 -8.38 -14.13 17.17
CA GLU A 16 -8.53 -14.13 15.71
C GLU A 16 -9.00 -15.49 15.22
N ILE A 17 -10.11 -15.50 14.47
CA ILE A 17 -10.71 -16.70 13.90
C ILE A 17 -10.65 -16.56 12.37
N PRO A 18 -9.66 -17.18 11.71
CA PRO A 18 -9.53 -17.12 10.27
C PRO A 18 -10.40 -18.20 9.60
N TYR A 19 -11.04 -17.82 8.50
CA TYR A 19 -11.79 -18.69 7.59
C TYR A 19 -11.34 -18.50 6.14
N TYR A 20 -11.13 -19.60 5.42
CA TYR A 20 -10.56 -19.61 4.07
C TYR A 20 -11.61 -20.05 3.07
N TRP A 21 -11.75 -19.28 2.01
CA TRP A 21 -12.66 -19.51 0.91
C TRP A 21 -11.84 -19.76 -0.35
N ASN A 22 -11.94 -20.98 -0.90
CA ASN A 22 -11.43 -21.27 -2.23
C ASN A 22 -12.51 -20.91 -3.26
N LEU A 23 -12.44 -19.70 -3.82
CA LEU A 23 -13.50 -19.19 -4.72
C LEU A 23 -13.37 -19.76 -6.12
N ALA A 24 -12.15 -19.84 -6.64
CA ALA A 24 -11.82 -20.38 -7.95
C ALA A 24 -10.35 -20.86 -7.97
N PRO A 25 -9.90 -21.64 -8.97
CA PRO A 25 -8.50 -22.11 -9.05
C PRO A 25 -7.45 -20.99 -9.04
N ASN A 26 -7.85 -19.78 -9.43
CA ASN A 26 -7.04 -18.57 -9.53
C ASN A 26 -7.44 -17.46 -8.54
N ALA A 27 -8.36 -17.74 -7.60
CA ALA A 27 -8.89 -16.74 -6.68
C ALA A 27 -9.22 -17.34 -5.31
N ASP A 28 -8.71 -16.73 -4.25
CA ASP A 28 -9.01 -17.10 -2.88
C ASP A 28 -9.31 -15.88 -2.01
N LEU A 29 -10.15 -16.09 -1.00
CA LEU A 29 -10.48 -15.09 0.01
C LEU A 29 -10.20 -15.65 1.39
N LYS A 30 -9.51 -14.89 2.23
CA LYS A 30 -9.34 -15.18 3.65
C LYS A 30 -10.08 -14.13 4.45
N THR A 31 -11.09 -14.54 5.20
CA THR A 31 -11.81 -13.66 6.14
C THR A 31 -11.37 -14.00 7.55
N THR A 32 -11.06 -13.01 8.37
CA THR A 32 -10.67 -13.21 9.76
C THR A 32 -11.55 -12.34 10.64
N VAL A 33 -12.25 -12.98 11.57
CA VAL A 33 -12.95 -12.25 12.63
C VAL A 33 -11.95 -12.05 13.76
N ASN A 34 -11.64 -10.80 14.08
CA ASN A 34 -10.71 -10.41 15.12
C ASN A 34 -11.48 -9.74 16.27
N TRP A 35 -11.70 -10.47 17.35
CA TRP A 35 -12.36 -9.92 18.54
C TRP A 35 -11.33 -9.40 19.53
N MET A 36 -11.42 -8.12 19.87
CA MET A 36 -10.54 -7.43 20.81
C MET A 36 -11.34 -6.97 22.03
N LYS A 37 -10.99 -7.46 23.21
CA LYS A 37 -11.72 -7.18 24.46
C LYS A 37 -11.90 -5.68 24.74
N LYS A 38 -10.93 -4.84 24.37
CA LYS A 38 -10.98 -3.39 24.64
C LYS A 38 -11.62 -2.57 23.53
N ARG A 39 -11.78 -3.11 22.31
CA ARG A 39 -12.10 -2.31 21.12
C ARG A 39 -13.26 -2.84 20.29
N GLY A 40 -13.71 -4.07 20.52
CA GLY A 40 -14.81 -4.67 19.77
C GLY A 40 -14.36 -5.69 18.73
N ALA A 41 -15.23 -5.99 17.77
CA ALA A 41 -15.02 -7.01 16.76
C ALA A 41 -14.67 -6.40 15.40
N GLU A 42 -13.50 -6.72 14.88
CA GLU A 42 -13.03 -6.32 13.55
C GLU A 42 -13.19 -7.48 12.57
N ILE A 43 -13.54 -7.16 11.32
CA ILE A 43 -13.53 -8.10 10.20
C ILE A 43 -12.39 -7.71 9.27
N LYS A 44 -11.46 -8.65 9.05
CA LYS A 44 -10.36 -8.52 8.07
C LYS A 44 -10.64 -9.44 6.89
N SER A 45 -10.51 -8.93 5.68
CA SER A 45 -10.71 -9.66 4.43
C SER A 45 -9.51 -9.49 3.54
N GLN A 46 -8.94 -10.60 3.07
CA GLN A 46 -7.82 -10.61 2.14
C GLN A 46 -8.21 -11.42 0.91
N LEU A 47 -8.42 -10.73 -0.21
CA LEU A 47 -8.72 -11.33 -1.51
C LEU A 47 -7.45 -11.38 -2.35
N ARG A 48 -7.13 -12.56 -2.89
CA ARG A 48 -5.99 -12.76 -3.78
C ARG A 48 -6.47 -13.34 -5.11
N PHE A 49 -5.91 -12.80 -6.18
CA PHE A 49 -6.23 -13.22 -7.55
C PHE A 49 -4.95 -13.34 -8.37
N LEU A 50 -4.81 -14.42 -9.13
CA LEU A 50 -3.61 -14.67 -9.93
C LEU A 50 -3.95 -15.34 -11.26
N THR A 51 -3.67 -14.66 -12.36
CA THR A 51 -3.74 -15.19 -13.73
C THR A 51 -2.41 -14.93 -14.44
N PRO A 52 -2.17 -15.50 -15.63
CA PRO A 52 -0.95 -15.24 -16.38
C PRO A 52 -0.69 -13.75 -16.69
N LYS A 53 -1.74 -12.94 -16.75
CA LYS A 53 -1.64 -11.50 -17.05
C LYS A 53 -1.88 -10.59 -15.85
N GLN A 54 -2.51 -11.07 -14.78
CA GLN A 54 -2.95 -10.23 -13.67
C GLN A 54 -2.58 -10.84 -12.33
N HIS A 55 -2.10 -10.01 -11.41
CA HIS A 55 -1.91 -10.37 -10.03
C HIS A 55 -2.55 -9.30 -9.14
N ALA A 56 -3.36 -9.71 -8.17
CA ALA A 56 -4.01 -8.80 -7.24
C ALA A 56 -3.96 -9.33 -5.81
N SER A 57 -3.73 -8.43 -4.86
CA SER A 57 -3.98 -8.62 -3.43
C SER A 57 -4.75 -7.41 -2.91
N ILE A 58 -5.93 -7.66 -2.35
CA ILE A 58 -6.78 -6.62 -1.77
C ILE A 58 -7.04 -6.99 -0.31
N ASP A 59 -6.61 -6.14 0.61
CA ASP A 59 -6.90 -6.27 2.02
C ASP A 59 -7.92 -5.18 2.42
N LEU A 60 -8.93 -5.57 3.19
CA LEU A 60 -9.94 -4.68 3.75
C LEU A 60 -10.19 -5.08 5.21
N ASN A 61 -9.92 -4.17 6.13
CA ASN A 61 -10.18 -4.33 7.54
C ASN A 61 -11.22 -3.30 7.95
N HIS A 62 -12.23 -3.74 8.70
CA HIS A 62 -13.27 -2.88 9.20
C HIS A 62 -13.60 -3.23 10.64
N LEU A 63 -13.41 -2.27 11.53
CA LEU A 63 -13.77 -2.30 12.94
C LEU A 63 -14.92 -1.31 13.14
N PRO A 64 -16.17 -1.78 13.17
CA PRO A 64 -17.30 -0.93 13.52
C PRO A 64 -17.22 -0.56 15.00
N SER A 65 -17.49 0.71 15.31
CA SER A 65 -17.62 1.24 16.67
C SER A 65 -16.48 0.81 17.61
N ASP A 66 -15.26 1.29 17.36
CA ASP A 66 -14.13 1.02 18.26
C ASP A 66 -14.42 1.63 19.65
N ASP A 67 -14.56 0.79 20.68
CA ASP A 67 -14.96 1.22 22.04
C ASP A 67 -14.04 2.28 22.67
N LEU A 68 -12.77 2.37 22.26
CA LEU A 68 -11.82 3.36 22.76
C LEU A 68 -11.76 4.62 21.89
N PHE A 69 -12.06 4.50 20.59
CA PHE A 69 -12.02 5.62 19.64
C PHE A 69 -13.38 6.28 19.46
N ASN A 70 -14.47 5.57 19.75
CA ASN A 70 -15.86 5.98 19.63
C ASN A 70 -16.29 6.35 18.20
N ASP A 71 -15.72 5.67 17.20
CA ASP A 71 -16.07 5.75 15.78
C ASP A 71 -15.64 4.48 15.05
N ASP A 72 -16.02 4.33 13.79
CA ASP A 72 -15.60 3.25 12.92
C ASP A 72 -14.14 3.43 12.46
N ARG A 73 -13.39 2.33 12.41
CA ARG A 73 -12.02 2.32 11.88
C ARG A 73 -11.91 1.36 10.71
N THR A 74 -11.29 1.84 9.63
CA THR A 74 -11.16 1.08 8.38
C THR A 74 -9.76 1.20 7.82
N TYR A 75 -9.22 0.10 7.32
CA TYR A 75 -7.99 0.08 6.56
C TYR A 75 -8.20 -0.69 5.26
N SER A 76 -7.63 -0.18 4.18
CA SER A 76 -7.61 -0.88 2.89
C SER A 76 -6.25 -0.81 2.24
N LYS A 77 -5.88 -1.91 1.59
CA LYS A 77 -4.67 -2.04 0.78
C LYS A 77 -5.00 -2.72 -0.52
N ILE A 78 -4.54 -2.16 -1.63
CA ILE A 78 -4.59 -2.76 -2.94
C ILE A 78 -3.18 -2.86 -3.51
N ASN A 79 -2.86 -4.03 -4.05
CA ASN A 79 -1.72 -4.25 -4.92
C ASN A 79 -2.25 -4.96 -6.15
N TYR A 80 -2.26 -4.27 -7.28
CA TYR A 80 -2.77 -4.79 -8.54
C TYR A 80 -1.74 -4.58 -9.63
N GLN A 81 -1.43 -5.66 -10.34
CA GLN A 81 -0.55 -5.64 -11.49
C GLN A 81 -1.27 -6.27 -12.67
N PHE A 82 -1.22 -5.61 -13.82
CA PHE A 82 -1.74 -6.11 -15.09
C PHE A 82 -0.69 -5.97 -16.19
N ASN A 83 -0.41 -7.08 -16.86
CA ASN A 83 0.51 -7.17 -18.00
C ASN A 83 -0.32 -7.43 -19.28
N PRO A 84 -0.84 -6.38 -19.95
CA PRO A 84 -1.64 -6.57 -21.17
C PRO A 84 -0.83 -7.23 -22.30
N SER A 85 0.48 -6.97 -22.35
CA SER A 85 1.44 -7.59 -23.27
C SER A 85 2.78 -7.88 -22.55
N LEU A 86 3.73 -8.52 -23.24
CA LEU A 86 5.09 -8.77 -22.72
C LEU A 86 5.91 -7.49 -22.49
N ASN A 87 5.48 -6.36 -23.07
CA ASN A 87 6.22 -5.11 -23.12
C ASN A 87 5.50 -3.98 -22.39
N THR A 88 4.41 -4.26 -21.69
CA THR A 88 3.63 -3.25 -20.97
C THR A 88 3.14 -3.82 -19.66
N GLN A 89 3.13 -2.97 -18.64
CA GLN A 89 2.74 -3.31 -17.29
C GLN A 89 2.03 -2.11 -16.67
N ILE A 90 0.90 -2.37 -16.03
CA ILE A 90 0.17 -1.39 -15.20
C ILE A 90 0.27 -1.89 -13.77
N GLU A 91 0.69 -1.00 -12.88
CA GLU A 91 0.77 -1.23 -11.44
C GLU A 91 -0.11 -0.21 -10.74
N VAL A 92 -0.93 -0.69 -9.81
CA VAL A 92 -1.72 0.11 -8.89
C VAL A 92 -1.43 -0.40 -7.49
N THR A 93 -0.78 0.42 -6.68
CA THR A 93 -0.57 0.14 -5.26
C THR A 93 -1.19 1.25 -4.45
N GLY A 94 -1.89 0.93 -3.38
CA GLY A 94 -2.62 1.95 -2.64
C GLY A 94 -2.99 1.51 -1.26
N GLU A 95 -2.77 2.40 -0.31
CA GLU A 95 -3.14 2.19 1.09
C GLU A 95 -3.97 3.36 1.61
N TYR A 96 -4.88 3.04 2.51
CA TYR A 96 -5.74 4.01 3.18
C TYR A 96 -6.05 3.53 4.59
N ALA A 97 -5.98 4.43 5.56
CA ALA A 97 -6.48 4.23 6.91
C ALA A 97 -7.47 5.36 7.25
N SER A 98 -8.47 5.04 8.06
CA SER A 98 -9.50 5.99 8.52
C SER A 98 -8.94 7.16 9.31
N ASP A 99 -7.87 6.91 10.06
CA ASP A 99 -7.27 7.85 11.01
C ASP A 99 -5.75 7.69 11.05
N THR A 100 -5.08 8.70 11.60
CA THR A 100 -3.61 8.77 11.72
C THR A 100 -3.05 7.73 12.70
N ASN A 101 -3.82 7.35 13.72
CA ASN A 101 -3.37 6.46 14.80
C ASN A 101 -3.71 4.97 14.56
N TYR A 102 -4.32 4.64 13.42
CA TYR A 102 -4.81 3.29 13.11
C TYR A 102 -3.77 2.20 13.39
N PHE A 103 -2.54 2.37 12.87
CA PHE A 103 -1.49 1.37 13.01
C PHE A 103 -0.86 1.33 14.40
N GLU A 104 -0.74 2.47 15.07
CA GLU A 104 -0.24 2.52 16.44
C GLU A 104 -1.15 1.73 17.39
N ASP A 105 -2.45 1.73 17.10
CA ASP A 105 -3.48 1.12 17.92
C ASP A 105 -3.79 -0.34 17.61
N LEU A 106 -3.86 -0.67 16.31
CA LEU A 106 -4.45 -1.94 15.85
C LEU A 106 -3.43 -2.93 15.30
N SER A 107 -2.23 -2.47 14.92
CA SER A 107 -1.21 -3.37 14.38
C SER A 107 -0.67 -4.33 15.45
N GLN A 108 -0.17 -5.47 15.00
CA GLN A 108 0.50 -6.48 15.85
C GLN A 108 2.03 -6.43 15.72
N SER A 109 2.55 -5.66 14.77
CA SER A 109 3.97 -5.59 14.43
C SER A 109 4.54 -4.22 14.78
N THR A 110 5.70 -4.18 15.43
CA THR A 110 6.39 -2.93 15.79
C THR A 110 6.78 -2.10 14.57
N ASN A 111 7.04 -2.75 13.43
CA ASN A 111 7.34 -2.06 12.18
C ASN A 111 6.07 -1.44 11.58
N GLU A 112 4.92 -2.11 11.71
CA GLU A 112 3.65 -1.57 11.23
C GLU A 112 3.17 -0.41 12.12
N SER A 113 3.36 -0.48 13.44
CA SER A 113 2.96 0.59 14.37
C SER A 113 3.76 1.90 14.23
N SER A 114 4.91 1.87 13.55
CA SER A 114 5.81 3.02 13.38
C SER A 114 5.73 3.67 11.98
N ARG A 115 4.70 3.32 11.21
CA ARG A 115 4.49 3.87 9.87
C ARG A 115 4.08 5.33 9.94
N THR A 116 4.78 6.18 9.20
CA THR A 116 4.50 7.63 9.14
C THR A 116 3.63 8.03 7.95
N HIS A 117 3.53 7.18 6.93
CA HIS A 117 2.76 7.47 5.73
C HIS A 117 2.26 6.21 5.02
N LEU A 118 1.22 6.39 4.21
CA LEU A 118 0.62 5.40 3.32
C LEU A 118 0.76 5.87 1.87
N THR A 119 1.34 5.03 1.03
CA THR A 119 1.58 5.36 -0.38
C THR A 119 0.39 4.97 -1.25
N ARG A 120 0.13 5.78 -2.27
CA ARG A 120 -0.82 5.50 -3.35
C ARG A 120 -0.14 5.81 -4.66
N ASP A 121 0.09 4.79 -5.45
CA ASP A 121 0.84 4.86 -6.69
C ASP A 121 0.08 4.18 -7.82
N VAL A 122 0.05 4.85 -8.96
CA VAL A 122 -0.40 4.28 -10.22
C VAL A 122 0.70 4.49 -11.23
N ALA A 123 1.18 3.41 -11.83
CA ALA A 123 2.26 3.42 -12.79
C ALA A 123 1.92 2.62 -14.04
N PHE A 124 2.25 3.18 -15.20
CA PHE A 124 2.28 2.51 -16.48
C PHE A 124 3.73 2.41 -16.94
N LYS A 125 4.20 1.18 -17.11
CA LYS A 125 5.54 0.85 -17.58
C LYS A 125 5.46 0.27 -18.98
N SER A 126 6.34 0.74 -19.86
CA SER A 126 6.52 0.15 -21.19
C SER A 126 8.00 -0.14 -21.44
N PHE A 127 8.25 -1.33 -22.00
CA PHE A 127 9.57 -1.90 -22.18
C PHE A 127 9.82 -2.15 -23.65
N GLY A 128 10.78 -1.42 -24.23
CA GLY A 128 11.37 -1.74 -25.52
C GLY A 128 12.61 -2.62 -25.38
N LYS A 129 13.19 -3.00 -26.51
CA LYS A 129 14.46 -3.74 -26.54
C LYS A 129 15.63 -2.97 -25.91
N ASN A 130 15.58 -1.65 -26.03
CA ASN A 130 16.67 -0.72 -25.73
C ASN A 130 16.20 0.47 -24.90
N TRP A 131 14.94 0.48 -24.45
CA TRP A 131 14.36 1.61 -23.74
C TRP A 131 13.33 1.14 -22.72
N VAL A 132 13.14 1.95 -21.67
CA VAL A 132 12.11 1.78 -20.65
C VAL A 132 11.45 3.13 -20.42
N MET A 133 10.12 3.14 -20.40
CA MET A 133 9.31 4.30 -20.06
C MET A 133 8.46 3.97 -18.83
N ASN A 134 8.40 4.87 -17.87
CA ASN A 134 7.53 4.80 -16.70
C ASN A 134 6.74 6.10 -16.60
N LEU A 135 5.43 6.02 -16.63
CA LEU A 135 4.51 7.14 -16.46
C LEU A 135 3.67 6.84 -15.23
N GLY A 136 3.57 7.78 -14.29
CA GLY A 136 2.79 7.49 -13.09
C GLY A 136 2.34 8.70 -12.30
N MET A 137 1.67 8.40 -11.19
CA MET A 137 1.18 9.36 -10.22
C MET A 137 1.34 8.76 -8.83
N THR A 138 2.05 9.47 -7.95
CA THR A 138 2.27 9.06 -6.56
C THR A 138 1.65 10.08 -5.60
N ASN A 139 0.97 9.57 -4.59
CA ASN A 139 0.38 10.33 -3.50
C ASN A 139 0.68 9.66 -2.17
N TYR A 140 0.59 10.43 -1.08
CA TYR A 140 0.80 9.95 0.27
C TYR A 140 -0.36 10.40 1.17
N GLN A 141 -0.76 9.54 2.11
CA GLN A 141 -1.49 9.94 3.32
C GLN A 141 -0.50 9.92 4.47
N ILE A 142 -0.39 11.04 5.17
CA ILE A 142 0.46 11.18 6.35
C ILE A 142 -0.32 10.68 7.56
N LEU A 143 0.36 9.90 8.40
CA LEU A 143 -0.17 9.31 9.64
C LEU A 143 0.39 10.00 10.89
N ASP A 144 1.11 11.11 10.70
CA ASP A 144 1.64 11.93 11.79
C ASP A 144 0.65 13.05 12.13
N ASP A 145 0.17 13.06 13.38
CA ASP A 145 -0.74 14.07 13.94
C ASP A 145 -0.01 15.09 14.82
N GLN A 146 1.32 15.04 14.89
CA GLN A 146 2.14 15.94 15.69
C GLN A 146 3.11 16.71 14.78
N PRO A 147 2.65 17.73 14.03
CA PRO A 147 3.59 18.62 13.36
C PRO A 147 4.56 19.16 14.42
N LYS A 148 5.86 18.97 14.22
CA LYS A 148 6.90 19.49 15.12
C LYS A 148 6.88 21.01 15.00
N CYS A 149 5.98 21.65 15.75
CA CYS A 149 5.92 23.09 15.83
C CYS A 149 7.08 23.54 16.72
N LEU A 150 7.93 24.39 16.17
CA LEU A 150 8.87 25.16 16.97
C LEU A 150 8.05 25.98 17.98
N ALA A 151 8.61 26.22 19.18
CA ALA A 151 7.95 26.98 20.26
C ALA A 151 7.52 28.42 19.87
N ILE A 152 7.88 28.87 18.67
CA ILE A 152 7.53 30.13 18.03
C ILE A 152 6.35 30.02 17.04
N GLY A 153 5.64 28.89 17.00
CA GLY A 153 4.45 28.71 16.16
C GLY A 153 4.72 28.40 14.68
N ILE A 154 5.98 28.09 14.33
CA ILE A 154 6.33 27.60 12.99
C ILE A 154 6.23 26.08 13.02
N CYS A 155 5.23 25.54 12.35
CA CYS A 155 5.06 24.11 12.15
C CYS A 155 5.72 23.73 10.82
N ASP A 156 6.84 23.01 10.90
CA ASP A 156 7.48 22.45 9.72
C ASP A 156 6.72 21.16 9.35
N GLN A 157 5.79 21.26 8.40
CA GLN A 157 5.18 20.09 7.79
C GLN A 157 6.12 19.61 6.69
N ASN A 158 6.97 18.64 7.05
CA ASN A 158 7.88 17.98 6.12
C ASN A 158 7.12 16.92 5.31
N ASP A 159 5.99 17.31 4.74
CA ASP A 159 5.12 16.44 3.97
C ASP A 159 5.85 16.02 2.68
N PRO A 160 5.95 14.71 2.38
CA PRO A 160 6.54 14.26 1.14
C PRO A 160 5.77 14.85 -0.04
N HIS A 161 6.52 15.42 -0.99
CA HIS A 161 5.96 15.95 -2.22
C HIS A 161 5.19 14.86 -2.98
N ARG A 162 4.04 15.26 -3.54
CA ARG A 162 3.23 14.39 -4.39
C ARG A 162 3.77 14.50 -5.81
N LEU A 163 3.88 13.38 -6.53
CA LEU A 163 4.45 13.35 -7.88
C LEU A 163 3.30 13.11 -8.86
N LYS A 164 2.73 14.16 -9.47
CA LYS A 164 1.48 14.07 -10.21
C LYS A 164 1.38 15.01 -11.41
N PRO A 165 1.47 14.51 -12.65
CA PRO A 165 2.07 13.23 -13.05
C PRO A 165 3.60 13.28 -13.02
N TYR A 166 4.24 12.12 -13.12
CA TYR A 166 5.66 12.00 -13.46
C TYR A 166 5.87 11.09 -14.67
N MET A 167 6.94 11.34 -15.43
CA MET A 167 7.38 10.52 -16.54
C MET A 167 8.90 10.36 -16.51
N ASN A 168 9.35 9.10 -16.60
CA ASN A 168 10.75 8.73 -16.71
C ASN A 168 10.95 7.94 -18.01
N PHE A 169 11.93 8.32 -18.81
CA PHE A 169 12.30 7.64 -20.05
C PHE A 169 13.81 7.43 -20.08
N ASN A 170 14.23 6.16 -20.19
CA ASN A 170 15.63 5.78 -20.24
C ASN A 170 15.85 4.91 -21.49
N ALA A 171 16.88 5.17 -22.28
CA ALA A 171 17.20 4.41 -23.47
C ALA A 171 18.70 4.28 -23.69
N SER A 172 19.15 3.10 -24.11
CA SER A 172 20.56 2.79 -24.34
C SER A 172 20.76 1.98 -25.63
N TRP A 173 21.67 2.44 -26.48
CA TRP A 173 22.04 1.78 -27.72
C TRP A 173 23.55 1.62 -27.81
N GLN A 174 23.99 0.41 -28.11
CA GLN A 174 25.40 0.09 -28.33
C GLN A 174 25.63 -0.26 -29.79
N SER A 175 26.46 0.53 -30.47
CA SER A 175 26.83 0.26 -31.85
C SER A 175 27.96 -0.78 -31.89
N LYS A 176 27.64 -1.98 -32.41
CA LYS A 176 28.63 -3.06 -32.57
C LYS A 176 29.78 -2.72 -33.53
N LYS A 177 29.60 -1.74 -34.42
CA LYS A 177 30.61 -1.35 -35.43
C LYS A 177 31.49 -0.17 -34.99
N SER A 178 30.95 0.81 -34.27
CA SER A 178 31.69 2.03 -33.95
C SER A 178 32.24 2.08 -32.52
N LYS A 179 31.95 1.08 -31.66
CA LYS A 179 32.26 1.10 -30.21
C LYS A 179 31.70 2.31 -29.46
N ILE A 180 30.72 3.01 -30.05
CA ILE A 180 30.04 4.14 -29.43
C ILE A 180 28.79 3.62 -28.72
N ASN A 181 28.62 4.05 -27.47
CA ASN A 181 27.41 3.82 -26.68
C ASN A 181 26.65 5.14 -26.56
N PHE A 182 25.35 5.10 -26.84
CA PHE A 182 24.47 6.25 -26.76
C PHE A 182 23.40 5.99 -25.69
N ASN A 183 23.30 6.88 -24.71
CA ASN A 183 22.33 6.80 -23.63
C ASN A 183 21.48 8.08 -23.61
N ILE A 184 20.19 7.94 -23.37
CA ILE A 184 19.24 9.02 -23.14
C ILE A 184 18.53 8.75 -21.82
N ASP A 185 18.56 9.72 -20.92
CA ASP A 185 17.80 9.72 -19.67
C ASP A 185 16.99 11.02 -19.62
N SER A 186 15.69 10.90 -19.38
CA SER A 186 14.74 12.02 -19.37
C SER A 186 13.72 11.84 -18.25
N GLU A 187 13.53 12.88 -17.45
CA GLU A 187 12.62 12.91 -16.30
C GLU A 187 11.78 14.20 -16.36
N VAL A 188 10.46 14.06 -16.20
CA VAL A 188 9.51 15.15 -16.11
C VAL A 188 8.61 14.89 -14.90
N VAL A 189 8.61 15.79 -13.94
CA VAL A 189 7.86 15.64 -12.68
C VAL A 189 7.08 16.92 -12.41
N PHE A 190 5.80 16.77 -12.08
CA PHE A 190 4.96 17.84 -11.56
C PHE A 190 4.73 17.59 -10.06
N PHE A 191 4.91 18.64 -9.25
CA PHE A 191 4.79 18.62 -7.79
C PHE A 191 3.52 19.33 -7.32
#